data_AF-A0A960WS43-F1
#
_entry.id   AF-A0A960WS43-F1
#
_cell.length_a   1.000
_cell.length_b   1.000
_cell.length_c   1.000
_cell.angle_alpha   90.00
_cell.angle_beta   90.00
_cell.angle_gamma   90.00
#
_symmetry.space_group_name_H-M   'P 1'
#
loop_
_entity.id
_entity.type
_entity.pdbx_description
1 polymer ?
#
loop_
_entity_poly.entity_id
_entity_poly.type
_entity_poly.pdbx_seq_one_letter_code
_entity_poly.pdbx_strand_id
1 'polypeptide(L)'
;MSAIEQTQTGKSSGGKIVAFIGCGCLTLILVGVAVVGLIVWGASKAMKSAEPYQASIEAVQGNAAAAEALGSPIEPGFMPSGSFNFNNGEGSVDFSIPVSGPKGKGTIRVVGNKASGASAWSYSTWELQVEGGDSIPLGQ
;
A
#
# COMPACT_ATOMS: atom_id res chain seq x y z
N MET A 1 8.91 66.28 25.58
CA MET A 1 9.94 65.25 25.83
C MET A 1 9.19 63.94 25.92
N SER A 2 8.94 63.31 24.78
CA SER A 2 8.05 62.14 24.69
C SER A 2 8.90 60.88 24.67
N ALA A 3 8.59 59.99 25.60
CA ALA A 3 9.14 58.66 25.65
C ALA A 3 8.37 57.72 24.72
N ILE A 4 9.07 56.68 24.28
CA ILE A 4 8.60 55.36 23.83
C ILE A 4 7.51 55.28 22.75
N GLU A 5 7.91 54.84 21.56
CA GLU A 5 7.14 53.84 20.84
C GLU A 5 8.07 52.72 20.37
N GLN A 6 7.74 51.51 20.81
CA GLN A 6 8.42 50.26 20.53
C GLN A 6 7.82 49.62 19.27
N THR A 7 8.69 48.97 18.49
CA THR A 7 8.41 47.73 17.74
C THR A 7 7.47 47.82 16.54
N GLN A 8 7.96 47.42 15.36
CA GLN A 8 7.47 46.24 14.62
C GLN A 8 8.50 45.81 13.55
N THR A 9 9.08 44.63 13.81
CA THR A 9 9.46 43.58 12.84
C THR A 9 9.88 44.02 11.43
N GLY A 10 11.19 44.11 11.22
CA GLY A 10 11.79 44.09 9.89
C GLY A 10 11.47 42.78 9.17
N LYS A 11 10.53 42.84 8.22
CA LYS A 11 10.34 41.82 7.18
C LYS A 11 11.57 41.83 6.29
N SER A 12 12.57 41.01 6.63
CA SER A 12 13.80 40.83 5.86
C SER A 12 13.50 40.15 4.52
N SER A 13 13.18 40.98 3.54
CA SER A 13 13.08 40.65 2.13
C SER A 13 14.50 40.52 1.55
N GLY A 14 15.23 39.50 1.98
CA GLY A 14 16.60 39.21 1.50
C GLY A 14 16.91 37.71 1.38
N GLY A 15 15.95 36.84 1.69
CA GLY A 15 16.12 35.38 1.74
C GLY A 15 15.62 34.62 0.51
N LYS A 16 15.40 35.26 -0.63
CA LYS A 16 14.82 34.59 -1.82
C LYS A 16 15.80 34.25 -2.95
N ILE A 17 17.04 34.74 -2.90
CA ILE A 17 17.97 34.60 -4.04
C ILE A 17 19.23 33.78 -3.68
N VAL A 18 19.62 33.72 -2.40
CA VAL A 18 20.70 32.82 -1.94
C VAL A 18 20.25 31.35 -1.90
N ALA A 19 18.94 31.10 -1.97
CA ALA A 19 18.32 29.78 -2.01
C ALA A 19 18.35 29.09 -3.39
N PHE A 20 19.15 29.57 -4.36
CA PHE A 20 19.14 29.01 -5.72
C PHE A 20 20.44 28.31 -6.17
N ILE A 21 21.57 28.47 -5.46
CA ILE A 21 22.85 27.91 -5.92
C ILE A 21 23.26 26.62 -5.16
N GLY A 22 22.70 26.38 -3.98
CA GLY A 22 22.76 25.09 -3.25
C GLY A 22 21.47 24.25 -3.32
N CYS A 23 20.53 24.65 -4.18
CA CYS A 23 19.13 24.19 -4.19
C CYS A 23 18.79 23.31 -5.41
N GLY A 24 19.77 23.01 -6.28
CA GLY A 24 19.58 22.07 -7.38
C GLY A 24 19.40 20.64 -6.86
N CYS A 25 20.34 20.17 -6.04
CA CYS A 25 20.33 18.78 -5.55
C CYS A 25 19.12 18.49 -4.65
N LEU A 26 18.76 19.39 -3.72
CA LEU A 26 17.61 19.15 -2.84
C LEU A 26 16.30 19.15 -3.63
N THR A 27 16.14 20.07 -4.59
CA THR A 27 14.96 20.09 -5.46
C THR A 27 14.89 18.85 -6.34
N LEU A 28 16.02 18.41 -6.92
CA LEU A 28 16.09 17.16 -7.71
C LEU A 28 15.79 15.92 -6.87
N ILE A 29 16.27 15.84 -5.63
CA ILE A 29 15.95 14.75 -4.70
C ILE A 29 14.46 14.76 -4.37
N LEU A 30 13.88 15.92 -4.05
CA LEU A 30 12.45 16.03 -3.74
C LEU A 30 11.57 15.66 -4.94
N VAL A 31 11.92 16.11 -6.15
CA VAL A 31 11.22 15.71 -7.38
C VAL A 31 11.38 14.21 -7.63
N GLY A 32 12.58 13.66 -7.46
CA GLY A 32 12.84 12.23 -7.60
C GLY A 32 12.00 11.39 -6.64
N VAL A 33 11.98 11.75 -5.35
CA VAL A 33 11.16 11.09 -4.33
C VAL A 33 9.67 11.25 -4.63
N ALA A 34 9.22 12.42 -5.10
CA ALA A 34 7.83 12.63 -5.47
C ALA A 34 7.41 11.73 -6.66
N VAL A 35 8.24 11.62 -7.70
CA VAL A 35 7.97 10.74 -8.84
C VAL A 35 7.91 9.28 -8.41
N VAL A 36 8.87 8.81 -7.61
CA VAL A 36 8.86 7.45 -7.08
C VAL A 36 7.62 7.22 -6.20
N GLY A 37 7.27 8.17 -5.34
CA GLY A 37 6.08 8.13 -4.50
C GLY A 37 4.80 8.00 -5.32
N LEU A 38 4.66 8.77 -6.40
CA LEU A 38 3.52 8.70 -7.31
C LEU A 38 3.42 7.34 -8.01
N ILE A 39 4.54 6.77 -8.47
CA ILE A 39 4.57 5.45 -9.11
C ILE A 39 4.14 4.36 -8.13
N VAL A 40 4.72 4.36 -6.93
CA VAL A 40 4.43 3.37 -5.86
C VAL A 40 2.97 3.47 -5.42
N TRP A 41 2.45 4.69 -5.26
CA TRP A 41 1.06 4.92 -4.89
C TRP A 41 0.08 4.53 -6.01
N GLY A 42 0.40 4.85 -7.26
CA GLY A 42 -0.38 4.46 -8.43
C GLY A 42 -0.48 2.95 -8.60
N ALA A 43 0.66 2.25 -8.51
CA ALA A 43 0.71 0.79 -8.57
C ALA A 43 -0.08 0.15 -7.41
N SER A 44 0.09 0.66 -6.19
CA SER A 44 -0.68 0.21 -5.02
C SER A 44 -2.18 0.36 -5.23
N LYS A 45 -2.63 1.51 -5.76
CA LYS A 45 -4.05 1.72 -6.04
C LYS A 45 -4.60 0.75 -7.08
N ALA A 46 -3.87 0.54 -8.18
CA ALA A 46 -4.28 -0.39 -9.22
C ALA A 46 -4.41 -1.83 -8.68
N MET A 47 -3.44 -2.28 -7.87
CA MET A 47 -3.51 -3.57 -7.21
C MET A 47 -4.68 -3.66 -6.21
N LYS A 48 -4.88 -2.63 -5.38
CA LYS A 48 -5.97 -2.59 -4.39
C LYS A 48 -7.37 -2.55 -5.02
N SER A 49 -7.50 -2.05 -6.24
CA SER A 49 -8.75 -2.08 -7.02
C SER A 49 -8.97 -3.39 -7.78
N ALA A 50 -7.99 -4.28 -7.81
CA ALA A 50 -8.13 -5.55 -8.50
C ALA A 50 -9.08 -6.47 -7.72
N GLU A 51 -9.97 -7.15 -8.44
CA GLU A 51 -10.94 -8.10 -7.88
C GLU A 51 -10.29 -9.15 -6.95
N PRO A 52 -9.13 -9.78 -7.29
CA PRO A 52 -8.45 -10.72 -6.40
C PRO A 52 -8.00 -10.11 -5.07
N TYR A 53 -7.62 -8.82 -5.06
CA TYR A 53 -7.23 -8.14 -3.83
C TYR A 53 -8.43 -7.94 -2.92
N GLN A 54 -9.53 -7.40 -3.45
CA GLN A 54 -10.74 -7.13 -2.65
C GLN A 54 -11.34 -8.44 -2.11
N ALA A 55 -11.46 -9.45 -2.97
CA ALA A 55 -11.94 -10.78 -2.57
C ALA A 55 -11.08 -11.36 -1.43
N SER A 56 -9.76 -11.18 -1.47
CA SER A 56 -8.85 -11.66 -0.42
C SER A 56 -9.05 -10.96 0.93
N ILE A 57 -9.28 -9.64 0.92
CA ILE A 57 -9.56 -8.89 2.15
C ILE A 57 -10.91 -9.30 2.74
N GLU A 58 -11.93 -9.45 1.90
CA GLU A 58 -13.24 -9.91 2.36
C GLU A 58 -13.18 -11.34 2.91
N ALA A 59 -12.46 -12.24 2.22
CA ALA A 59 -12.30 -13.62 2.66
C ALA A 59 -11.57 -13.72 4.00
N VAL A 60 -10.49 -12.95 4.23
CA VAL A 60 -9.79 -12.99 5.52
C VAL A 60 -10.62 -12.38 6.64
N GLN A 61 -11.37 -11.31 6.37
CA GLN A 61 -12.21 -10.64 7.38
C GLN A 61 -13.44 -11.49 7.75
N GLY A 62 -13.96 -12.28 6.82
CA GLY A 62 -15.08 -13.21 7.04
C GLY A 62 -14.68 -14.58 7.60
N ASN A 63 -13.38 -14.89 7.69
CA ASN A 63 -12.90 -16.20 8.12
C ASN A 63 -12.72 -16.26 9.64
N ALA A 64 -13.47 -17.16 10.30
CA ALA A 64 -13.42 -17.35 11.75
C ALA A 64 -12.02 -17.75 12.26
N ALA A 65 -11.33 -18.65 11.56
CA ALA A 65 -9.98 -19.06 11.94
C ALA A 65 -8.98 -17.91 11.81
N ALA A 66 -9.12 -17.05 10.79
CA ALA A 66 -8.29 -15.85 10.65
C ALA A 66 -8.53 -14.86 11.80
N ALA A 67 -9.80 -14.64 12.19
CA ALA A 67 -10.14 -13.78 13.33
C ALA A 67 -9.68 -14.36 14.68
N GLU A 68 -9.67 -15.69 14.82
CA GLU A 68 -9.11 -16.36 16.00
C GLU A 68 -7.60 -16.14 16.11
N ALA A 69 -6.87 -16.30 15.00
CA ALA A 69 -5.42 -16.18 14.95
C ALA A 69 -4.91 -14.73 15.02
N LEU A 70 -5.46 -13.82 14.22
CA LEU A 70 -4.99 -12.42 14.13
C LEU A 70 -5.77 -11.45 15.02
N GLY A 71 -6.96 -11.82 15.48
CA GLY A 71 -7.90 -10.91 16.14
C GLY A 71 -8.74 -10.11 15.14
N SER A 72 -9.67 -9.31 15.65
CA SER A 72 -10.54 -8.44 14.84
C SER A 72 -10.48 -7.00 15.38
N PRO A 73 -10.42 -5.97 14.52
CA PRO A 73 -10.43 -6.03 13.06
C PRO A 73 -9.10 -6.49 12.44
N ILE A 74 -9.17 -7.14 11.27
CA ILE A 74 -8.00 -7.47 10.44
C ILE A 74 -7.82 -6.37 9.41
N GLU A 75 -6.69 -5.66 9.47
CA GLU A 75 -6.37 -4.53 8.60
C GLU A 75 -5.27 -4.91 7.60
N PRO A 76 -5.41 -4.54 6.31
CA PRO A 76 -4.35 -4.70 5.33
C PRO A 76 -3.19 -3.74 5.61
N GLY A 77 -1.97 -4.23 5.41
CA GLY A 77 -0.75 -3.45 5.50
C GLY A 77 -0.61 -2.44 4.36
N PHE A 78 0.44 -1.64 4.46
CA PHE A 78 0.63 -0.47 3.59
C PHE A 78 0.75 -0.84 2.10
N MET A 79 1.57 -1.85 1.79
CA MET A 79 1.96 -2.21 0.44
C MET A 79 1.77 -3.71 0.19
N PRO A 80 0.87 -4.13 -0.72
CA PRO A 80 0.92 -5.48 -1.26
C PRO A 80 2.17 -5.63 -2.15
N SER A 81 2.69 -6.84 -2.23
CA SER A 81 3.86 -7.19 -3.04
C SER A 81 3.51 -8.29 -4.04
N GLY A 82 4.20 -8.33 -5.17
CA GLY A 82 4.01 -9.36 -6.19
C GLY A 82 3.70 -8.78 -7.56
N SER A 83 3.08 -9.60 -8.39
CA SER A 83 2.79 -9.31 -9.78
C SER A 83 1.33 -9.60 -10.12
N PHE A 84 0.73 -8.66 -10.86
CA PHE A 84 -0.58 -8.79 -11.45
C PHE A 84 -0.40 -8.61 -12.96
N ASN A 85 -0.66 -9.67 -13.71
CA ASN A 85 -0.56 -9.68 -15.16
C ASN A 85 -1.95 -9.85 -15.75
N PHE A 86 -2.33 -8.98 -16.67
CA PHE A 86 -3.58 -9.11 -17.41
C PHE A 86 -3.31 -8.79 -18.87
N ASN A 87 -3.55 -9.76 -19.74
CA ASN A 87 -3.27 -9.68 -21.17
C ASN A 87 -4.40 -10.33 -21.98
N ASN A 88 -5.03 -9.58 -22.88
CA ASN A 88 -6.04 -10.09 -23.82
C ASN A 88 -7.16 -10.95 -23.19
N GLY A 89 -7.64 -10.55 -22.01
CA GLY A 89 -8.69 -11.27 -21.28
C GLY A 89 -8.20 -12.45 -20.44
N GLU A 90 -6.92 -12.79 -20.51
CA GLU A 90 -6.25 -13.72 -19.61
C GLU A 90 -5.59 -12.94 -18.45
N GLY A 91 -5.72 -13.46 -17.23
CA GLY A 91 -5.13 -12.88 -16.03
C GLY A 91 -4.25 -13.90 -15.30
N SER A 92 -3.15 -13.44 -14.73
CA SER A 92 -2.32 -14.22 -13.82
C SER A 92 -1.96 -13.35 -12.63
N VAL A 93 -2.11 -13.90 -11.44
CA VAL A 93 -1.82 -13.22 -10.18
C VAL A 93 -0.90 -14.07 -9.32
N ASP A 94 0.16 -13.43 -8.83
CA ASP A 94 1.02 -13.95 -7.78
C ASP A 94 1.36 -12.76 -6.90
N PHE A 95 0.63 -12.61 -5.79
CA PHE A 95 0.84 -11.52 -4.86
C PHE A 95 0.62 -11.93 -3.43
N SER A 96 1.14 -11.10 -2.55
CA SER A 96 1.09 -11.24 -1.11
C SER A 96 0.58 -9.96 -0.50
N ILE A 97 -0.38 -10.08 0.42
CA ILE A 97 -0.94 -8.94 1.14
C ILE A 97 -0.57 -9.08 2.61
N PRO A 98 0.31 -8.23 3.17
CA PRO A 98 0.51 -8.21 4.61
C PRO A 98 -0.79 -7.79 5.30
N VAL A 99 -1.15 -8.46 6.38
CA VAL A 99 -2.32 -8.14 7.22
C VAL A 99 -1.93 -8.16 8.69
N SER A 100 -2.61 -7.35 9.49
CA SER A 100 -2.38 -7.27 10.93
C SER A 100 -3.68 -7.14 11.69
N GLY A 101 -3.73 -7.77 12.86
CA GLY A 101 -4.81 -7.59 13.82
C GLY A 101 -4.28 -7.47 15.25
N PRO A 102 -5.16 -7.31 16.25
CA PRO A 102 -4.78 -7.11 17.64
C PRO A 102 -3.97 -8.25 18.29
N LYS A 103 -4.08 -9.48 17.77
CA LYS A 103 -3.39 -10.67 18.32
C LYS A 103 -2.10 -11.02 17.58
N GLY A 104 -1.93 -10.53 16.35
CA GLY A 104 -0.78 -10.92 15.53
C GLY A 104 -0.81 -10.37 14.11
N LYS A 105 0.13 -10.85 13.31
CA LYS A 105 0.29 -10.48 11.90
C LYS A 105 0.32 -11.72 11.03
N GLY A 106 0.02 -11.53 9.76
CA GLY A 106 0.12 -12.57 8.76
C GLY A 106 0.26 -12.00 7.37
N THR A 107 0.42 -12.87 6.39
CA THR A 107 0.47 -12.52 4.98
C THR A 107 -0.51 -13.39 4.22
N ILE A 108 -1.44 -12.77 3.50
CA ILE A 108 -2.28 -13.50 2.56
C ILE A 108 -1.44 -13.82 1.34
N ARG A 109 -1.37 -15.10 0.96
CA ARG A 109 -0.73 -15.57 -0.27
C ARG A 109 -1.81 -15.87 -1.30
N VAL A 110 -1.72 -15.22 -2.46
CA VAL A 110 -2.68 -15.39 -3.56
C VAL A 110 -1.92 -15.75 -4.83
N VAL A 111 -2.19 -16.93 -5.36
CA VAL A 111 -1.73 -17.39 -6.67
C VAL A 111 -2.94 -17.87 -7.45
N GLY A 112 -3.10 -17.38 -8.66
CA GLY A 112 -4.26 -17.73 -9.48
C GLY A 112 -4.17 -17.23 -10.91
N ASN A 113 -5.09 -17.71 -11.72
CA ASN A 113 -5.20 -17.37 -13.12
C ASN A 113 -6.67 -17.22 -13.54
N LYS A 114 -6.89 -16.41 -14.57
CA LYS A 114 -8.17 -16.20 -15.22
C LYS A 114 -7.98 -16.52 -16.68
N ALA A 115 -8.65 -17.56 -17.17
CA ALA A 115 -8.58 -17.94 -18.57
C ALA A 115 -9.28 -16.89 -19.46
N SER A 116 -8.85 -16.77 -20.72
CA SER A 116 -9.51 -15.88 -21.67
C SER A 116 -10.99 -16.26 -21.84
N GLY A 117 -11.88 -15.28 -21.65
CA GLY A 117 -13.33 -15.48 -21.69
C GLY A 117 -13.95 -16.05 -20.40
N ALA A 118 -13.17 -16.35 -19.36
CA ALA A 118 -13.70 -16.73 -18.06
C ALA A 118 -14.24 -15.51 -17.30
N SER A 119 -15.37 -15.68 -16.61
CA SER A 119 -15.93 -14.64 -15.74
C SER A 119 -15.24 -14.57 -14.38
N ALA A 120 -14.85 -15.72 -13.83
CA ALA A 120 -14.26 -15.87 -12.49
C ALA A 120 -12.76 -16.20 -12.54
N TRP A 121 -12.07 -15.90 -11.44
CA TRP A 121 -10.69 -16.31 -11.18
C TRP A 121 -10.62 -17.73 -10.64
N SER A 122 -9.56 -18.45 -10.98
CA SER A 122 -9.20 -19.73 -10.36
C SER A 122 -7.96 -19.52 -9.50
N TYR A 123 -8.05 -19.84 -8.22
CA TYR A 123 -6.93 -19.71 -7.29
C TYR A 123 -6.30 -21.08 -7.02
N SER A 124 -5.00 -21.19 -7.30
CA SER A 124 -4.20 -22.36 -6.92
C SER A 124 -3.66 -22.25 -5.49
N THR A 125 -3.50 -21.03 -4.99
CA THR A 125 -3.13 -20.76 -3.60
C THR A 125 -3.94 -19.57 -3.11
N TRP A 126 -4.72 -19.77 -2.06
CA TRP A 126 -5.47 -18.69 -1.41
C TRP A 126 -5.57 -18.96 0.09
N GLU A 127 -4.58 -18.49 0.82
CA GLU A 127 -4.40 -18.79 2.24
C GLU A 127 -3.82 -17.60 2.99
N LEU A 128 -4.12 -17.54 4.29
CA LEU A 128 -3.47 -16.66 5.24
C LEU A 128 -2.33 -17.40 5.92
N GLN A 129 -1.11 -16.89 5.77
CA GLN A 129 0.07 -17.38 6.46
C GLN A 129 0.26 -16.56 7.74
N VAL A 130 -0.04 -17.13 8.90
CA VAL A 130 0.13 -16.46 10.19
C VAL A 130 1.61 -16.46 10.58
N GLU A 131 2.13 -15.33 11.06
CA GLU A 131 3.53 -15.26 11.51
C GLU A 131 3.75 -16.20 12.71
N GLY A 132 4.57 -17.24 12.51
CA GLY A 132 4.88 -18.23 13.55
C GLY A 132 3.75 -19.24 13.83
N GLY A 133 2.76 -19.35 12.94
CA GLY A 133 1.64 -20.29 13.07
C GLY A 133 1.38 -21.10 11.80
N ASP A 134 0.22 -21.74 11.76
CA ASP A 134 -0.24 -22.53 10.61
C ASP A 134 -0.81 -21.63 9.50
N SER A 135 -0.88 -22.20 8.29
CA SER A 135 -1.55 -21.56 7.16
C SER A 135 -3.04 -21.86 7.19
N ILE A 136 -3.85 -20.82 7.06
CA ILE A 136 -5.31 -20.87 7.13
C ILE A 136 -5.87 -20.70 5.71
N PRO A 137 -6.49 -21.72 5.10
CA PRO A 137 -7.09 -21.59 3.78
C PRO A 137 -8.25 -20.59 3.82
N LEU A 138 -8.31 -19.71 2.81
CA LEU A 138 -9.34 -18.67 2.69
C LEU A 138 -10.47 -19.06 1.73
N GLY A 139 -10.25 -20.04 0.86
CA GLY A 139 -11.25 -20.52 -0.10
C GLY A 139 -10.64 -21.28 -1.27
N GLN A 140 -11.46 -21.50 -2.31
CA GLN A 140 -11.10 -22.08 -3.61
C GLN A 140 -11.76 -21.24 -4.70
#